data_AF-A0AB38D2N8-F1
#
_entry.id   AF-A0AB38D2N8-F1
#
_cell.length_a   1.000
_cell.length_b   1.000
_cell.length_c   1.000
_cell.angle_alpha   90.00
_cell.angle_beta   90.00
_cell.angle_gamma   90.00
#
_symmetry.space_group_name_H-M   'P 1'
#
loop_
_entity.id
_entity.type
_entity.pdbx_description
1 polymer ?
#
loop_
_entity_poly.entity_id
_entity_poly.type
_entity_poly.pdbx_seq_one_letter_code
_entity_poly.pdbx_strand_id
1 'polypeptide(L)'
;MNKAERHWNLRDGVLAWLYELGIDRTSITHATPEAFMAATSWSDAEVTSDEMNSTVKWLKEEGYVDGQGTWQGPILRPHLTTYGEKYAASGKSVRDLPGVAEVNSPYLHIEGSSGVAVAFGSNNVTQTVNVQQKIEQAQTLADAIESALPAVADPQVRADAEVLVSEIRAESKSEEPKPGRMKELAAKAATSIAVAAGTELGKAIMDAALPLLS
;
A
#
# COMPACT_ATOMS: atom_id res chain seq x y z
N MET A 1 -17.40 32.31 -13.19
CA MET A 1 -16.50 31.27 -12.67
C MET A 1 -15.80 31.80 -11.43
N ASN A 2 -15.74 31.04 -10.34
CA ASN A 2 -14.97 31.44 -9.16
C ASN A 2 -13.46 31.13 -9.34
N LYS A 3 -12.58 31.70 -8.51
CA LYS A 3 -11.11 31.53 -8.68
C LYS A 3 -10.67 30.06 -8.57
N ALA A 4 -11.29 29.28 -7.69
CA ALA A 4 -10.93 27.87 -7.50
C ALA A 4 -11.29 27.02 -8.73
N GLU A 5 -12.49 27.21 -9.29
CA GLU A 5 -12.93 26.57 -10.54
C GLU A 5 -12.00 26.93 -11.69
N ARG A 6 -11.59 28.20 -11.80
CA ARG A 6 -10.64 28.64 -12.82
C ARG A 6 -9.32 27.86 -12.74
N HIS A 7 -8.75 27.71 -11.55
CA HIS A 7 -7.50 26.98 -11.38
C HIS A 7 -7.63 25.49 -11.71
N TRP A 8 -8.76 24.87 -11.37
CA TRP A 8 -9.01 23.47 -11.73
C TRP A 8 -9.15 23.28 -13.25
N ASN A 9 -9.94 24.12 -13.90
CA ASN A 9 -10.09 24.08 -15.36
C ASN A 9 -8.73 24.33 -16.06
N LEU A 10 -7.90 25.22 -15.51
CA LEU A 10 -6.57 25.48 -16.07
C LEU A 10 -5.65 24.28 -15.92
N ARG A 11 -5.71 23.53 -14.81
CA ARG A 11 -4.95 22.29 -14.62
C ARG A 11 -5.36 21.22 -15.63
N ASP A 12 -6.66 21.03 -15.82
CA ASP A 12 -7.19 20.08 -16.81
C ASP A 12 -6.76 20.45 -18.23
N GLY A 13 -6.90 21.73 -18.59
CA GLY A 13 -6.48 22.24 -19.89
C GLY A 13 -4.99 22.06 -20.14
N VAL A 14 -4.14 22.43 -19.17
CA VAL A 14 -2.68 22.29 -19.29
C VAL A 14 -2.26 20.82 -19.38
N LEU A 15 -2.92 19.93 -18.63
CA LEU A 15 -2.66 18.49 -18.70
C LEU A 15 -2.99 17.94 -20.10
N ALA A 16 -4.18 18.28 -20.63
CA ALA A 16 -4.59 17.86 -21.98
C ALA A 16 -3.67 18.43 -23.07
N TRP A 17 -3.27 19.69 -22.95
CA TRP A 17 -2.33 20.31 -23.89
C TRP A 17 -0.96 19.63 -23.91
N LEU A 18 -0.39 19.32 -22.73
CA LEU A 18 0.88 18.59 -22.64
C LEU A 18 0.77 17.17 -23.22
N TYR A 19 -0.41 16.55 -23.13
CA TYR A 19 -0.68 15.26 -23.75
C TYR A 19 -0.64 15.33 -25.28
N GLU A 20 -1.29 16.34 -25.88
CA GLU A 20 -1.26 16.59 -27.32
C GLU A 20 0.17 16.85 -27.81
N LEU A 21 0.95 17.68 -27.10
CA LEU A 21 2.35 17.91 -27.40
C LEU A 21 3.17 16.61 -27.40
N GLY A 22 2.87 15.68 -26.49
CA GLY A 22 3.48 14.35 -26.44
C GLY A 22 3.14 13.49 -27.67
N ILE A 23 1.88 13.50 -28.10
CA ILE A 23 1.43 12.80 -29.33
C ILE A 23 2.15 13.36 -30.56
N ASP A 24 2.22 14.68 -30.67
CA ASP A 24 2.86 15.38 -31.79
C ASP A 24 4.40 15.38 -31.70
N ARG A 25 4.97 14.78 -30.65
CA ARG A 25 6.41 14.75 -30.35
C ARG A 25 7.04 16.14 -30.32
N THR A 26 6.27 17.13 -29.91
CA THR A 26 6.70 18.53 -29.81
C THR A 26 7.18 18.82 -28.41
N SER A 27 8.46 19.20 -28.27
CA SER A 27 9.04 19.61 -26.99
C SER A 27 9.01 21.13 -26.84
N ILE A 28 8.57 21.63 -25.68
CA ILE A 28 8.61 23.04 -25.33
C ILE A 28 9.70 23.34 -24.31
N THR A 29 10.27 24.55 -24.33
CA THR A 29 11.30 24.96 -23.34
C THR A 29 10.69 25.19 -21.96
N HIS A 30 9.50 25.77 -21.90
CA HIS A 30 8.65 25.91 -20.71
C HIS A 30 7.22 26.18 -21.18
N ALA A 31 6.24 26.01 -20.30
CA ALA A 31 4.85 26.33 -20.59
C ALA A 31 4.63 27.85 -20.53
N THR A 32 4.13 28.45 -21.59
CA THR A 32 3.74 29.87 -21.62
C THR A 32 2.23 30.01 -21.83
N PRO A 33 1.60 31.05 -21.26
CA PRO A 33 0.17 31.31 -21.51
C PRO A 33 -0.16 31.45 -22.99
N GLU A 34 0.69 32.10 -23.78
CA GLU A 34 0.45 32.35 -25.21
C GLU A 34 0.43 31.05 -26.01
N ALA A 35 1.40 30.16 -25.75
CA ALA A 35 1.47 28.85 -26.42
C ALA A 35 0.27 27.98 -26.04
N PHE A 36 -0.11 28.00 -24.76
CA PHE A 36 -1.28 27.28 -24.27
C PHE A 36 -2.59 27.80 -24.89
N MET A 37 -2.84 29.12 -24.84
CA MET A 37 -4.08 29.72 -25.35
C MET A 37 -4.19 29.57 -26.88
N ALA A 38 -3.08 29.66 -27.61
CA ALA A 38 -3.05 29.43 -29.05
C ALA A 38 -3.39 27.97 -29.43
N ALA A 39 -2.98 27.01 -28.60
CA ALA A 39 -3.23 25.59 -28.84
C ALA A 39 -4.64 25.14 -28.39
N THR A 40 -5.15 25.67 -27.27
CA THR A 40 -6.30 25.07 -26.57
C THR A 40 -7.65 25.75 -26.80
N SER A 41 -7.73 26.78 -27.66
CA SER A 41 -8.96 27.57 -27.86
C SER A 41 -9.60 28.03 -26.53
N TRP A 42 -8.76 28.36 -25.55
CA TRP A 42 -9.16 28.70 -24.19
C TRP A 42 -10.15 29.87 -24.20
N SER A 43 -11.38 29.63 -23.74
CA SER A 43 -12.51 30.57 -23.88
C SER A 43 -12.64 31.57 -22.73
N ASP A 44 -11.84 31.43 -21.67
CA ASP A 44 -11.90 32.27 -20.47
C ASP A 44 -10.94 33.47 -20.54
N ALA A 45 -10.99 34.33 -19.51
CA ALA A 45 -10.06 35.44 -19.36
C ALA A 45 -8.59 34.99 -19.49
N GLU A 46 -7.76 35.88 -20.06
CA GLU A 46 -6.34 35.69 -20.33
C GLU A 46 -5.61 35.01 -19.18
N VAL A 47 -4.84 33.97 -19.49
CA VAL A 47 -4.04 33.24 -18.48
C VAL A 47 -2.78 34.04 -18.19
N THR A 48 -2.51 34.30 -16.92
CA THR A 48 -1.28 35.00 -16.52
C THR A 48 -0.10 34.02 -16.41
N SER A 49 1.13 34.52 -16.53
CA SER A 49 2.34 33.70 -16.31
C SER A 49 2.40 33.08 -14.92
N ASP A 50 1.90 33.78 -13.90
CA ASP A 50 1.86 33.26 -12.52
C ASP A 50 0.86 32.10 -12.39
N GLU A 51 -0.32 32.22 -13.00
CA GLU A 51 -1.31 31.13 -13.04
C GLU A 51 -0.76 29.91 -13.78
N MET A 52 -0.08 30.12 -14.91
CA MET A 52 0.56 29.05 -15.68
C MET A 52 1.66 28.35 -14.86
N ASN A 53 2.58 29.12 -14.28
CA ASN A 53 3.68 28.59 -13.48
C ASN A 53 3.16 27.83 -12.25
N SER A 54 2.17 28.39 -11.55
CA SER A 54 1.54 27.72 -10.41
C SER A 54 0.84 26.43 -10.81
N THR A 55 0.22 26.39 -11.99
CA THR A 55 -0.47 25.21 -12.52
C THR A 55 0.50 24.08 -12.84
N VAL A 56 1.55 24.36 -13.62
CA VAL A 56 2.55 23.35 -13.98
C VAL A 56 3.31 22.87 -12.74
N LYS A 57 3.58 23.78 -11.79
CA LYS A 57 4.19 23.41 -10.50
C LYS A 57 3.30 22.43 -9.73
N TRP A 58 2.01 22.72 -9.60
CA TRP A 58 1.07 21.83 -8.93
C TRP A 58 0.99 20.47 -9.63
N LEU A 59 0.89 20.44 -10.96
CA LEU A 59 0.86 19.19 -11.74
C LEU A 59 2.15 18.35 -11.55
N LYS A 60 3.28 19.01 -11.34
CA LYS A 60 4.54 18.34 -11.01
C LYS A 60 4.56 17.79 -9.58
N GLU A 61 4.11 18.58 -8.61
CA GLU A 61 4.04 18.15 -7.20
C GLU A 61 3.13 16.93 -7.02
N GLU A 62 2.05 16.84 -7.81
CA GLU A 62 1.13 15.69 -7.84
C GLU A 62 1.61 14.53 -8.74
N GLY A 63 2.76 14.67 -9.40
CA GLY A 63 3.37 13.61 -10.21
C GLY A 63 2.78 13.40 -11.61
N TYR A 64 1.88 14.26 -12.08
CA TYR A 64 1.35 14.20 -13.46
C TYR A 64 2.39 14.69 -14.49
N VAL A 65 3.20 15.69 -14.12
CA VAL A 65 4.18 16.34 -14.99
C VAL A 65 5.58 16.18 -14.42
N ASP A 66 6.59 16.04 -15.28
CA ASP A 66 8.00 16.17 -14.92
C ASP A 66 8.70 17.22 -15.79
N GLY A 67 9.90 17.62 -15.40
CA GLY A 67 10.70 18.66 -16.02
C GLY A 67 11.75 19.21 -15.06
N GLN A 68 12.68 20.03 -15.53
CA GLN A 68 13.71 20.61 -14.67
C GLN A 68 13.14 21.81 -13.92
N GLY A 69 13.13 21.74 -12.58
CA GLY A 69 12.72 22.88 -11.75
C GLY A 69 13.79 23.97 -11.76
N THR A 70 13.36 25.23 -11.74
CA THR A 70 14.25 26.38 -11.51
C THR A 70 13.96 26.99 -10.13
N TRP A 71 14.93 27.68 -9.55
CA TRP A 71 14.72 28.36 -8.27
C TRP A 71 13.71 29.50 -8.46
N GLN A 72 12.50 29.33 -7.90
CA GLN A 72 11.38 30.29 -8.01
C GLN A 72 10.91 30.63 -9.43
N GLY A 73 11.34 29.89 -10.46
CA GLY A 73 10.99 30.14 -11.85
C GLY A 73 10.13 29.03 -12.47
N PRO A 74 9.92 29.06 -13.80
CA PRO A 74 9.13 28.06 -14.50
C PRO A 74 9.79 26.68 -14.48
N ILE A 75 8.97 25.64 -14.66
CA ILE A 75 9.46 24.29 -14.95
C ILE A 75 9.92 24.25 -16.41
N LEU A 76 11.17 23.86 -16.61
CA LEU A 76 11.77 23.73 -17.93
C LEU A 76 11.48 22.34 -18.50
N ARG A 77 11.22 22.30 -19.81
CA ARG A 77 10.88 21.10 -20.58
C ARG A 77 9.80 20.25 -19.88
N PRO A 78 8.65 20.85 -19.55
CA PRO A 78 7.56 20.11 -18.95
C PRO A 78 7.10 19.02 -19.93
N HIS A 79 6.95 17.81 -19.42
CA HIS A 79 6.42 16.67 -20.15
C HIS A 79 5.62 15.79 -19.18
N LEU A 80 4.69 14.98 -19.69
CA LEU A 80 3.91 14.09 -18.85
C LEU A 80 4.77 12.93 -18.35
N THR A 81 4.52 12.50 -17.11
CA THR A 81 5.00 11.22 -16.62
C THR A 81 4.14 10.09 -17.19
N THR A 82 4.57 8.82 -17.05
CA THR A 82 3.71 7.67 -17.41
C THR A 82 2.36 7.70 -16.69
N TYR A 83 2.31 8.26 -15.47
CA TYR A 83 1.06 8.44 -14.72
C TYR A 83 0.20 9.57 -15.33
N GLY A 84 0.82 10.73 -15.63
CA GLY A 84 0.16 11.84 -16.30
C GLY A 84 -0.44 11.48 -17.66
N GLU A 85 0.28 10.72 -18.48
CA GLU A 85 -0.20 10.26 -19.78
C GLU A 85 -1.43 9.37 -19.67
N LYS A 86 -1.40 8.40 -18.74
CA LYS A 86 -2.56 7.52 -18.48
C LYS A 86 -3.77 8.31 -17.99
N TYR A 87 -3.54 9.30 -17.13
CA TYR A 87 -4.60 10.12 -16.57
C TYR A 87 -5.21 11.05 -17.64
N ALA A 88 -4.38 11.75 -18.42
CA ALA A 88 -4.82 12.60 -19.52
C ALA A 88 -5.61 11.80 -20.56
N ALA A 89 -5.14 10.59 -20.92
CA ALA A 89 -5.84 9.70 -21.84
C ALA A 89 -7.19 9.19 -21.30
N SER A 90 -7.39 9.19 -19.97
CA SER A 90 -8.65 8.78 -19.35
C SER A 90 -9.77 9.82 -19.46
N GLY A 91 -9.44 11.07 -19.82
CA GLY A 91 -10.40 12.17 -19.94
C GLY A 91 -11.01 12.64 -18.62
N LYS A 92 -10.45 12.21 -17.47
CA LYS A 92 -10.90 12.62 -16.13
C LYS A 92 -10.30 13.96 -15.75
N SER A 93 -11.04 14.74 -14.96
CA SER A 93 -10.54 16.01 -14.42
C SER A 93 -9.59 15.75 -13.26
N VAL A 94 -8.45 16.43 -13.18
CA VAL A 94 -7.52 16.36 -12.03
C VAL A 94 -8.14 16.86 -10.73
N ARG A 95 -9.31 17.52 -10.80
CA ARG A 95 -10.15 17.86 -9.64
C ARG A 95 -10.77 16.61 -9.03
N ASP A 96 -11.10 15.62 -9.85
CA ASP A 96 -11.54 14.32 -9.39
C ASP A 96 -10.32 13.67 -8.75
N LEU A 97 -10.20 13.84 -7.43
CA LEU A 97 -9.18 13.20 -6.60
C LEU A 97 -8.94 11.80 -7.17
N PRO A 98 -7.71 11.46 -7.61
CA PRO A 98 -7.42 10.12 -8.12
C PRO A 98 -7.89 9.19 -7.03
N GLY A 99 -8.96 8.46 -7.33
CA GLY A 99 -9.93 8.07 -6.32
C GLY A 99 -9.29 7.81 -4.96
N VAL A 100 -9.74 8.55 -3.94
CA VAL A 100 -10.49 7.77 -2.97
C VAL A 100 -11.49 7.06 -3.85
N ALA A 101 -11.16 5.84 -4.30
CA ALA A 101 -12.20 4.95 -4.69
C ALA A 101 -13.17 5.11 -3.53
N GLU A 102 -14.40 5.53 -3.78
CA GLU A 102 -15.45 5.11 -2.88
C GLU A 102 -15.37 3.59 -2.93
N VAL A 103 -14.44 3.04 -2.15
CA VAL A 103 -14.44 1.68 -1.73
C VAL A 103 -15.66 1.72 -0.84
N ASN A 104 -16.81 1.47 -1.44
CA ASN A 104 -18.04 1.17 -0.74
C ASN A 104 -17.91 -0.22 -0.13
N SER A 105 -16.78 -0.45 0.53
CA SER A 105 -16.40 -1.56 1.35
C SER A 105 -15.42 -1.00 2.37
N PRO A 106 -15.88 -0.68 3.59
CA PRO A 106 -14.98 -0.37 4.72
C PRO A 106 -14.04 -1.53 5.09
N TYR A 107 -14.04 -2.61 4.30
CA TYR A 107 -13.21 -3.79 4.44
C TYR A 107 -12.46 -4.04 3.12
N LEU A 108 -11.17 -3.70 3.12
CA LEU A 108 -10.24 -4.15 2.10
C LEU A 108 -9.84 -5.58 2.48
N HIS A 109 -10.59 -6.56 1.98
CA HIS A 109 -10.33 -7.99 2.24
C HIS A 109 -9.26 -8.48 1.25
N ILE A 110 -8.03 -8.66 1.73
CA ILE A 110 -6.91 -9.16 0.93
C ILE A 110 -6.71 -10.64 1.28
N GLU A 111 -7.13 -11.54 0.40
CA GLU A 111 -6.83 -12.97 0.51
C GLU A 111 -5.62 -13.35 -0.37
N GLY A 112 -4.72 -14.17 0.17
CA GLY A 112 -3.65 -14.82 -0.60
C GLY A 112 -2.38 -14.00 -0.85
N SER A 113 -2.16 -12.88 -0.15
CA SER A 113 -0.94 -12.08 -0.32
C SER A 113 0.08 -12.35 0.79
N SER A 114 1.20 -13.00 0.45
CA SER A 114 2.32 -13.29 1.36
C SER A 114 3.32 -12.13 1.44
N GLY A 115 2.83 -10.92 1.73
CA GLY A 115 3.68 -9.74 1.89
C GLY A 115 3.04 -8.45 1.39
N VAL A 116 2.02 -7.95 2.09
CA VAL A 116 1.50 -6.59 1.86
C VAL A 116 2.20 -5.64 2.83
N ALA A 117 3.15 -4.84 2.31
CA ALA A 117 3.69 -3.70 3.04
C ALA A 117 2.71 -2.52 2.91
N VAL A 118 1.68 -2.47 3.76
CA VAL A 118 0.89 -1.25 3.94
C VAL A 118 1.73 -0.30 4.80
N ALA A 119 2.26 0.75 4.17
CA ALA A 119 3.07 1.85 4.74
C ALA A 119 3.30 1.81 6.27
N PHE A 120 4.49 1.36 6.68
CA PHE A 120 4.97 1.46 8.06
C PHE A 120 5.03 2.94 8.49
N GLY A 121 4.25 3.34 9.49
CA GLY A 121 4.32 4.67 10.13
C GLY A 121 3.21 5.67 9.81
N SER A 122 2.07 5.25 9.26
CA SER A 122 0.92 6.14 9.07
C SER A 122 -0.01 6.16 10.29
N ASN A 123 -0.31 7.37 10.80
CA ASN A 123 -1.11 7.59 12.02
C ASN A 123 -2.61 7.25 11.89
N ASN A 124 -3.05 6.80 10.71
CA ASN A 124 -4.48 6.60 10.38
C ASN A 124 -4.79 5.17 9.86
N VAL A 125 -3.87 4.23 10.01
CA VAL A 125 -4.08 2.82 9.62
C VAL A 125 -4.33 1.98 10.86
N THR A 126 -5.57 1.48 11.00
CA THR A 126 -5.91 0.47 12.00
C THR A 126 -5.86 -0.89 11.31
N GLN A 127 -4.71 -1.59 11.41
CA GLN A 127 -4.66 -2.99 11.00
C GLN A 127 -5.48 -3.81 11.99
N THR A 128 -6.70 -4.18 11.60
CA THR A 128 -7.51 -5.11 12.39
C THR A 128 -6.97 -6.51 12.14
N VAL A 129 -5.95 -6.90 12.89
CA VAL A 129 -5.59 -8.32 13.02
C VAL A 129 -6.78 -8.97 13.71
N ASN A 130 -7.45 -9.90 13.04
CA ASN A 130 -8.58 -10.60 13.62
C ASN A 130 -8.06 -11.48 14.77
N VAL A 131 -8.00 -10.91 15.98
CA VAL A 131 -7.42 -11.53 17.18
C VAL A 131 -8.09 -12.87 17.46
N GLN A 132 -9.40 -12.98 17.17
CA GLN A 132 -10.16 -14.21 17.30
C GLN A 132 -9.63 -15.34 16.40
N GLN A 133 -9.35 -15.04 15.13
CA GLN A 133 -8.77 -16.02 14.19
C GLN A 133 -7.36 -16.44 14.61
N LYS A 134 -6.55 -15.51 15.13
CA LYS A 134 -5.20 -15.83 15.65
C LYS A 134 -5.27 -16.69 16.92
N ILE A 135 -6.27 -16.50 17.79
CA ILE A 135 -6.53 -17.38 18.96
C ILE A 135 -6.85 -18.80 18.49
N GLU A 136 -7.75 -18.97 17.52
CA GLU A 136 -8.14 -20.30 17.01
C GLU A 136 -6.96 -21.03 16.35
N GLN A 137 -6.13 -20.29 15.61
CA GLN A 137 -4.88 -20.81 15.02
C GLN A 137 -3.87 -21.21 16.10
N ALA A 138 -3.72 -20.40 17.16
CA ALA A 138 -2.85 -20.71 18.29
C ALA A 138 -3.32 -21.97 19.04
N GLN A 139 -4.62 -22.15 19.22
CA GLN A 139 -5.19 -23.38 19.81
C GLN A 139 -4.91 -24.60 18.93
N THR A 140 -5.09 -24.47 17.61
CA THR A 140 -4.79 -25.55 16.64
C THR A 140 -3.32 -25.97 16.72
N LEU A 141 -2.40 -25.01 16.83
CA LEU A 141 -0.97 -25.31 17.01
C LEU A 141 -0.69 -26.04 18.32
N ALA A 142 -1.30 -25.61 19.43
CA ALA A 142 -1.15 -26.27 20.72
C ALA A 142 -1.61 -27.74 20.67
N ASP A 143 -2.75 -28.00 20.02
CA ASP A 143 -3.30 -29.36 19.90
C ASP A 143 -2.45 -30.25 18.98
N ALA A 144 -1.86 -29.68 17.92
CA ALA A 144 -0.93 -30.38 17.04
C ALA A 144 0.36 -30.79 17.78
N ILE A 145 0.90 -29.90 18.61
CA ILE A 145 2.07 -30.19 19.44
C ILE A 145 1.74 -31.27 20.47
N GLU A 146 0.61 -31.14 21.18
CA GLU A 146 0.17 -32.11 22.19
C GLU A 146 -0.02 -33.51 21.59
N SER A 147 -0.58 -33.59 20.39
CA SER A 147 -0.72 -34.84 19.63
C SER A 147 0.62 -35.46 19.23
N ALA A 148 1.65 -34.65 19.06
CA ALA A 148 2.99 -35.10 18.69
C ALA A 148 3.87 -35.50 19.89
N LEU A 149 3.59 -35.00 21.10
CA LEU A 149 4.37 -35.27 22.32
C LEU A 149 4.68 -36.77 22.56
N PRO A 150 3.75 -37.72 22.37
CA PRO A 150 4.02 -39.13 22.60
C PRO A 150 5.06 -39.73 21.64
N ALA A 151 5.21 -39.14 20.44
CA ALA A 151 6.14 -39.61 19.41
C ALA A 151 7.53 -38.97 19.50
N VAL A 152 7.67 -37.86 20.25
CA VAL A 152 8.97 -37.21 20.47
C VAL A 152 9.84 -38.09 21.35
N ALA A 153 10.93 -38.64 20.81
CA ALA A 153 11.80 -39.57 21.52
C ALA A 153 12.68 -38.87 22.59
N ASP A 154 13.07 -37.62 22.35
CA ASP A 154 13.93 -36.85 23.24
C ASP A 154 13.13 -36.28 24.43
N PRO A 155 13.45 -36.67 25.69
CA PRO A 155 12.76 -36.17 26.88
C PRO A 155 12.87 -34.66 27.09
N GLN A 156 13.98 -34.05 26.67
CA GLN A 156 14.19 -32.61 26.81
C GLN A 156 13.32 -31.85 25.81
N VAL A 157 13.26 -32.32 24.56
CA VAL A 157 12.39 -31.72 23.54
C VAL A 157 10.92 -31.89 23.90
N ARG A 158 10.54 -33.03 24.51
CA ARG A 158 9.19 -33.25 25.01
C ARG A 158 8.82 -32.26 26.12
N ALA A 159 9.71 -32.06 27.10
CA ALA A 159 9.49 -31.10 28.18
C ALA A 159 9.39 -29.65 27.63
N ASP A 160 10.25 -29.27 26.69
CA ASP A 160 10.21 -27.96 26.04
C ASP A 160 8.91 -27.76 25.25
N ALA A 161 8.40 -28.81 24.61
CA ALA A 161 7.13 -28.80 23.89
C ALA A 161 5.92 -28.68 24.82
N GLU A 162 5.92 -29.35 25.97
CA GLU A 162 4.88 -29.22 27.01
C GLU A 162 4.82 -27.79 27.59
N VAL A 163 5.98 -27.19 27.83
CA VAL A 163 6.08 -25.77 28.24
C VAL A 163 5.50 -24.89 27.14
N LEU A 164 5.84 -25.15 25.88
CA LEU A 164 5.39 -24.33 24.75
C LEU A 164 3.87 -24.42 24.52
N VAL A 165 3.27 -25.60 24.66
CA VAL A 165 1.80 -25.77 24.65
C VAL A 165 1.15 -24.95 25.75
N SER A 166 1.73 -24.96 26.94
CA SER A 166 1.22 -24.20 28.09
C SER A 166 1.30 -22.69 27.85
N GLU A 167 2.42 -22.20 27.29
CA GLU A 167 2.61 -20.79 26.92
C GLU A 167 1.63 -20.34 25.84
N ILE A 168 1.42 -21.15 24.80
CA ILE A 168 0.46 -20.85 23.72
C ILE A 168 -0.96 -20.77 24.28
N ARG A 169 -1.36 -21.73 25.13
CA ARG A 169 -2.70 -21.75 25.74
C ARG A 169 -2.91 -20.58 26.71
N ALA A 170 -1.89 -20.21 27.48
CA ALA A 170 -1.95 -19.07 28.38
C ALA A 170 -2.12 -17.75 27.61
N GLU A 171 -1.34 -17.57 26.53
CA GLU A 171 -1.45 -16.36 25.69
C GLU A 171 -2.80 -16.31 24.95
N SER A 172 -3.30 -17.46 24.50
CA SER A 172 -4.60 -17.58 23.81
C SER A 172 -5.81 -17.32 24.70
N LYS A 173 -5.67 -17.46 26.02
CA LYS A 173 -6.73 -17.24 27.02
C LYS A 173 -6.54 -15.93 27.81
N SER A 174 -5.54 -15.13 27.47
CA SER A 174 -5.29 -13.83 28.08
C SER A 174 -6.45 -12.87 27.81
N GLU A 175 -6.74 -11.96 28.75
CA GLU A 175 -7.71 -10.88 28.55
C GLU A 175 -7.30 -9.94 27.41
N GLU A 176 -5.99 -9.82 27.17
CA GLU A 176 -5.40 -9.12 26.03
C GLU A 176 -4.37 -10.04 25.34
N PRO A 177 -4.80 -10.89 24.39
CA PRO A 177 -3.91 -11.75 23.62
C PRO A 177 -3.00 -10.90 22.73
N LYS A 178 -1.68 -11.11 22.79
CA LYS A 178 -0.71 -10.35 21.99
C LYS A 178 -0.31 -11.15 20.75
N PRO A 179 -0.67 -10.68 19.52
CA PRO A 179 -0.34 -11.39 18.29
C PRO A 179 1.17 -11.60 18.07
N GLY A 180 2.00 -10.64 18.51
CA GLY A 180 3.45 -10.76 18.43
C GLY A 180 4.01 -11.92 19.25
N ARG A 181 3.44 -12.17 20.44
CA ARG A 181 3.86 -13.28 21.31
C ARG A 181 3.41 -14.62 20.75
N MET A 182 2.21 -14.70 20.17
CA MET A 182 1.75 -15.90 19.46
C MET A 182 2.66 -16.26 18.27
N LYS A 183 3.14 -15.26 17.53
CA LYS A 183 4.08 -15.44 16.43
C LYS A 183 5.44 -15.97 16.90
N GLU A 184 5.97 -15.45 18.00
CA GLU A 184 7.22 -15.94 18.60
C GLU A 184 7.10 -17.41 19.04
N LEU A 185 5.98 -17.76 19.71
CA LEU A 185 5.72 -19.13 20.14
C LEU A 185 5.56 -20.10 18.95
N ALA A 186 4.89 -19.67 17.88
CA ALA A 186 4.78 -20.44 16.64
C ALA A 186 6.13 -20.67 15.96
N ALA A 187 7.01 -19.67 15.92
CA ALA A 187 8.35 -19.81 15.36
C ALA A 187 9.21 -20.80 16.15
N LYS A 188 9.08 -20.78 17.48
CA LYS A 188 9.77 -21.72 18.36
C LYS A 188 9.23 -23.15 18.15
N ALA A 189 7.92 -23.35 18.05
CA ALA A 189 7.33 -24.66 17.72
C ALA A 189 7.85 -25.24 16.39
N ALA A 190 7.85 -24.40 15.34
CA ALA A 190 8.28 -24.76 13.99
C ALA A 190 9.76 -25.18 13.93
N THR A 191 10.61 -24.60 14.78
CA THR A 191 12.06 -24.83 14.74
C THR A 191 12.52 -25.92 15.69
N SER A 192 11.92 -26.05 16.89
CA SER A 192 12.37 -27.01 17.90
C SER A 192 11.59 -28.33 17.89
N ILE A 193 10.27 -28.28 17.67
CA ILE A 193 9.38 -29.45 17.83
C ILE A 193 9.17 -30.15 16.49
N ALA A 194 8.90 -29.39 15.42
CA ALA A 194 8.64 -29.98 14.11
C ALA A 194 9.83 -30.78 13.56
N VAL A 195 11.06 -30.35 13.86
CA VAL A 195 12.28 -31.08 13.48
C VAL A 195 12.41 -32.41 14.23
N ALA A 196 11.92 -32.48 15.47
CA ALA A 196 12.05 -33.63 16.35
C ALA A 196 10.89 -34.64 16.25
N ALA A 197 9.70 -34.20 15.81
CA ALA A 197 8.48 -35.01 15.79
C ALA A 197 8.40 -36.03 14.61
N GLY A 198 9.40 -36.06 13.73
CA GLY A 198 9.38 -36.90 12.52
C GLY A 198 8.57 -36.28 11.37
N THR A 199 8.51 -36.96 10.22
CA THR A 199 8.06 -36.36 8.95
C THR A 199 6.57 -36.00 8.90
N GLU A 200 5.67 -36.84 9.42
CA GLU A 200 4.23 -36.57 9.36
C GLU A 200 3.76 -35.61 10.45
N LEU A 201 4.18 -35.82 11.70
CA LEU A 201 3.82 -34.95 12.82
C LEU A 201 4.52 -33.59 12.74
N GLY A 202 5.78 -33.56 12.30
CA GLY A 202 6.49 -32.31 12.06
C GLY A 202 5.81 -31.47 10.98
N LYS A 203 5.30 -32.11 9.92
CA LYS A 203 4.49 -31.43 8.90
C LYS A 203 3.21 -30.85 9.50
N ALA A 204 2.48 -31.59 10.32
CA ALA A 204 1.26 -31.09 10.96
C ALA A 204 1.53 -29.87 11.87
N ILE A 205 2.64 -29.86 12.61
CA ILE A 205 3.06 -28.72 13.43
C ILE A 205 3.42 -27.51 12.55
N MET A 206 4.14 -27.72 11.45
CA MET A 206 4.49 -26.65 10.51
C MET A 206 3.24 -26.06 9.84
N ASP A 207 2.32 -26.90 9.39
CA ASP A 207 1.06 -26.48 8.76
C ASP A 207 0.20 -25.67 9.74
N ALA A 208 0.20 -26.03 11.03
CA ALA A 208 -0.50 -25.28 12.08
C ALA A 208 0.21 -23.97 12.51
N ALA A 209 1.55 -23.92 12.41
CA ALA A 209 2.33 -22.74 12.76
C ALA A 209 2.32 -21.66 11.66
N LEU A 210 2.24 -22.07 10.38
CA LEU A 210 2.36 -21.18 9.23
C LEU A 210 1.39 -19.98 9.24
N PRO A 211 0.09 -20.13 9.58
CA PRO A 211 -0.86 -19.01 9.64
C PRO A 211 -0.55 -17.98 10.74
N LEU A 212 0.19 -18.38 11.79
CA LEU A 212 0.59 -17.49 12.87
C LEU A 212 1.86 -16.69 12.52
N LEU A 213 2.69 -17.20 11.61
CA LEU A 213 3.94 -16.58 11.18
C LEU A 213 3.75 -15.48 10.12
N SER A 214 2.68 -15.56 9.32
CA SER A 214 2.24 -14.48 8.43
C SER A 214 1.67 -13.31 9.22
#